data_AF-A0A1J3FVC8-F1
#
_entry.id   AF-A0A1J3FVC8-F1
#
_cell.length_a   1.000
_cell.length_b   1.000
_cell.length_c   1.000
_cell.angle_alpha   90.00
_cell.angle_beta   90.00
_cell.angle_gamma   90.00
#
_symmetry.space_group_name_H-M   'P 1'
#
loop_
_entity.id
_entity.type
_entity.pdbx_description
1 polymer ?
#
loop_
_entity_poly.entity_id
_entity_poly.type
_entity_poly.pdbx_seq_one_letter_code
_entity_poly.pdbx_strand_id
1 'polypeptide(L)'
;ALRLDTGNFAWGSEATTRKARILDVVYNASNNELVRTKTLVKGAIVQVDATAFRQWYEQHYNTLIGKKHKGDKEEDKSAAKKSKHVLRKLAARNKEQVLDPHLKDQFNVGRLYARLSSRPGQSGRA
;
A
#
# COMPACT_ATOMS: atom_id res chain seq x y z
N ALA A 1 -12.86 19.30 0.33
CA ALA A 1 -11.88 19.32 -0.78
C ALA A 1 -12.58 18.94 -2.08
N LEU A 2 -12.25 19.63 -3.18
CA LEU A 2 -12.93 19.45 -4.48
C LEU A 2 -12.17 18.52 -5.43
N ARG A 3 -10.83 18.50 -5.38
CA ARG A 3 -9.98 17.62 -6.19
C ARG A 3 -8.79 17.17 -5.35
N LEU A 4 -8.79 15.90 -4.94
CA LEU A 4 -7.66 15.29 -4.23
C LEU A 4 -7.11 14.15 -5.10
N ASP A 5 -5.80 14.11 -5.26
CA ASP A 5 -5.06 13.11 -6.04
C ASP A 5 -4.30 12.13 -5.13
N THR A 6 -4.02 12.53 -3.90
CA THR A 6 -3.23 11.81 -2.91
C THR A 6 -3.90 11.81 -1.54
N GLY A 7 -3.66 10.72 -0.80
CA GLY A 7 -4.12 10.55 0.58
C GLY A 7 -3.05 9.88 1.44
N ASN A 8 -3.26 9.86 2.75
CA ASN A 8 -2.37 9.16 3.66
C ASN A 8 -3.03 7.88 4.16
N PHE A 9 -2.50 6.73 3.75
CA PHE A 9 -3.10 5.43 3.99
C PHE A 9 -2.29 4.64 5.00
N ALA A 10 -2.97 3.96 5.91
CA ALA A 10 -2.36 3.12 6.93
C ALA A 10 -2.56 1.64 6.58
N TRP A 11 -1.48 0.86 6.68
CA TRP A 11 -1.53 -0.59 6.66
C TRP A 11 -1.57 -1.11 8.10
N GLY A 12 -2.76 -1.53 8.54
CA GLY A 12 -3.03 -1.84 9.94
C GLY A 12 -2.17 -2.96 10.54
N SER A 13 -2.00 -4.08 9.83
CA SER A 13 -1.19 -5.21 10.34
C SER A 13 0.30 -4.88 10.47
N GLU A 14 0.79 -3.97 9.64
CA GLU A 14 2.19 -3.55 9.59
C GLU A 14 2.47 -2.25 10.38
N ALA A 15 1.43 -1.67 10.99
CA ALA A 15 1.47 -0.40 11.72
C ALA A 15 2.25 0.72 11.00
N THR A 16 2.12 0.79 9.67
CA THR A 16 2.84 1.77 8.83
C THR A 16 1.87 2.63 8.03
N THR A 17 2.25 3.87 7.79
CA THR A 17 1.43 4.86 7.10
C THR A 17 2.23 5.50 5.97
N ARG A 18 1.65 5.55 4.77
CA ARG A 18 2.31 6.08 3.58
C ARG A 18 1.37 6.94 2.76
N LYS A 19 1.93 8.02 2.20
CA LYS A 19 1.27 8.83 1.19
C LYS A 19 1.21 8.03 -0.11
N ALA A 20 0.00 7.86 -0.65
CA ALA A 20 -0.22 7.17 -1.90
C ALA A 20 -1.19 7.96 -2.78
N ARG A 21 -1.09 7.76 -4.09
CA ARG A 21 -2.06 8.32 -5.05
C ARG A 21 -3.35 7.52 -5.01
N ILE A 22 -4.48 8.22 -5.08
CA ILE A 22 -5.80 7.63 -5.23
C ILE A 22 -6.03 7.46 -6.72
N LEU A 23 -6.22 6.21 -7.14
CA LEU A 23 -6.35 5.85 -8.56
C LEU A 23 -7.81 5.83 -8.99
N ASP A 24 -8.66 5.18 -8.20
CA ASP A 24 -10.06 4.99 -8.57
C ASP A 24 -10.97 4.81 -7.35
N VAL A 25 -12.26 5.14 -7.50
CA VAL A 25 -13.32 4.75 -6.55
C VAL A 25 -14.04 3.55 -7.13
N VAL A 26 -14.03 2.43 -6.40
CA VAL A 26 -14.54 1.13 -6.90
C VAL A 26 -15.84 0.71 -6.23
N TYR A 27 -16.10 1.16 -5.01
CA TYR A 27 -17.32 0.81 -4.29
C TYR A 27 -17.72 1.89 -3.30
N ASN A 28 -19.02 2.08 -3.14
CA ASN A 28 -19.61 2.92 -2.12
C ASN A 28 -20.91 2.27 -1.65
N ALA A 29 -21.06 2.11 -0.33
CA ALA A 29 -22.23 1.45 0.25
C ALA A 29 -23.53 2.27 0.12
N SER A 30 -23.43 3.60 0.01
CA SER A 30 -24.60 4.48 0.05
C SER A 30 -25.20 4.77 -1.32
N ASN A 31 -24.36 4.92 -2.35
CA ASN A 31 -24.83 5.28 -3.68
C ASN A 31 -23.81 4.92 -4.78
N ASN A 32 -24.25 4.18 -5.79
CA ASN A 32 -23.45 3.79 -6.96
C ASN A 32 -23.05 4.99 -7.84
N GLU A 33 -23.80 6.09 -7.82
CA GLU A 33 -23.44 7.30 -8.56
C GLU A 33 -22.12 7.91 -8.08
N LEU A 34 -21.78 7.73 -6.80
CA LEU A 34 -20.50 8.18 -6.25
C LEU A 34 -19.32 7.36 -6.80
N VAL A 35 -19.56 6.09 -7.13
CA VAL A 35 -18.60 5.22 -7.81
C VAL A 35 -18.48 5.60 -9.28
N ARG A 36 -19.59 5.94 -9.94
CA ARG A 36 -19.61 6.35 -11.35
C ARG A 36 -18.88 7.69 -11.57
N THR A 37 -19.09 8.64 -10.66
CA THR A 37 -18.52 10.00 -10.74
C THR A 37 -17.16 10.15 -10.05
N LYS A 38 -16.64 9.07 -9.43
CA LYS A 38 -15.36 9.07 -8.69
C LYS A 38 -15.33 10.08 -7.53
N THR A 39 -16.46 10.21 -6.85
CA THR A 39 -16.61 11.16 -5.73
C THR A 39 -16.03 10.56 -4.44
N LEU A 40 -15.13 11.31 -3.78
CA LEU A 40 -14.48 10.89 -2.55
C LEU A 40 -15.32 11.26 -1.31
N VAL A 41 -15.81 10.24 -0.60
CA VAL A 41 -16.55 10.39 0.65
C VAL A 41 -16.06 9.39 1.71
N LYS A 42 -16.38 9.64 2.97
CA LYS A 42 -16.10 8.69 4.05
C LYS A 42 -16.77 7.35 3.73
N GLY A 43 -16.01 6.27 3.87
CA GLY A 43 -16.47 4.90 3.66
C GLY A 43 -16.40 4.42 2.21
N ALA A 44 -16.02 5.27 1.25
CA ALA A 44 -15.72 4.83 -0.10
C ALA A 44 -14.53 3.86 -0.10
N ILE A 45 -14.62 2.81 -0.92
CA ILE A 45 -13.51 1.90 -1.21
C ILE A 45 -12.83 2.39 -2.47
N VAL A 46 -11.53 2.63 -2.36
CA VAL A 46 -10.69 3.21 -3.40
C VAL A 46 -9.55 2.26 -3.74
N GLN A 47 -9.06 2.34 -4.98
CA GLN A 47 -7.78 1.77 -5.36
C GLN A 47 -6.68 2.81 -5.14
N VAL A 48 -5.59 2.42 -4.50
CA VAL A 48 -4.41 3.26 -4.25
C VAL A 48 -3.16 2.65 -4.85
N ASP A 49 -2.20 3.50 -5.22
CA ASP A 49 -0.89 3.07 -5.72
C ASP A 49 -0.11 2.30 -4.63
N ALA A 50 0.31 1.08 -4.94
CA ALA A 50 1.00 0.19 -4.00
C ALA A 50 2.49 0.53 -3.80
N THR A 51 3.07 1.41 -4.62
CA THR A 51 4.53 1.58 -4.74
C THR A 51 5.21 2.00 -3.44
N ALA A 52 4.62 2.93 -2.69
CA ALA A 52 5.19 3.38 -1.42
C ALA A 52 5.19 2.27 -0.34
N PHE A 53 4.16 1.41 -0.34
CA PHE A 53 4.08 0.28 0.59
C PHE A 53 5.02 -0.85 0.20
N ARG A 54 5.16 -1.12 -1.11
CA ARG A 54 6.10 -2.10 -1.64
C ARG A 54 7.54 -1.76 -1.26
N GLN A 55 7.97 -0.53 -1.56
CA GLN A 55 9.32 -0.05 -1.22
C GLN A 55 9.59 -0.12 0.29
N TRP A 56 8.58 0.22 1.11
CA TRP A 56 8.72 0.09 2.55
C TRP A 56 8.87 -1.37 2.98
N TYR A 57 8.06 -2.28 2.45
CA TYR A 57 8.12 -3.70 2.80
C TYR A 57 9.48 -4.31 2.43
N GLU A 58 9.98 -3.98 1.24
CA GLU A 58 11.32 -4.36 0.78
C GLU A 58 12.41 -3.87 1.72
N GLN A 59 12.34 -2.62 2.16
CA GLN A 59 13.33 -2.07 3.11
C GLN A 59 13.18 -2.67 4.52
N HIS A 60 11.95 -2.98 4.92
CA HIS A 60 11.63 -3.43 6.28
C HIS A 60 12.00 -4.89 6.53
N TYR A 61 11.69 -5.76 5.56
CA TYR A 61 11.87 -7.22 5.61
C TYR A 61 12.97 -7.73 4.69
N ASN A 62 13.53 -6.89 3.81
CA ASN A 62 14.48 -7.30 2.78
C ASN A 62 13.92 -8.36 1.83
N THR A 63 12.60 -8.33 1.59
CA THR A 63 11.88 -9.27 0.73
C THR A 63 11.12 -8.50 -0.33
N LEU A 64 11.27 -8.91 -1.59
CA LEU A 64 10.55 -8.34 -2.73
C LEU A 64 9.09 -8.81 -2.75
N ILE A 65 8.16 -7.89 -3.01
CA ILE A 65 6.72 -8.15 -3.13
C ILE A 65 6.18 -7.53 -4.42
N GLY A 66 5.33 -8.26 -5.15
CA GLY A 66 4.66 -7.74 -6.35
C GLY A 66 5.39 -8.07 -7.66
N LYS A 67 4.97 -7.42 -8.76
CA LYS A 67 5.54 -7.64 -10.10
C LYS A 67 7.05 -7.37 -10.10
N LYS A 68 7.82 -8.44 -10.31
CA LYS A 68 9.22 -8.37 -10.76
C LYS A 68 9.25 -7.53 -12.04
N HIS A 69 10.01 -6.44 -12.08
CA HIS A 69 10.29 -5.82 -13.37
C HIS A 69 11.04 -6.85 -14.22
N LYS A 70 10.74 -6.96 -15.52
CA LYS A 70 11.57 -7.70 -16.49
C LYS A 70 12.94 -7.00 -16.53
N GLY A 71 13.84 -7.39 -15.63
CA GLY A 71 15.10 -6.71 -15.34
C GLY A 71 15.58 -6.92 -13.90
N ASP A 72 14.68 -7.20 -12.96
CA ASP A 72 15.03 -7.69 -11.63
C ASP A 72 15.35 -9.18 -11.75
N LYS A 73 16.58 -9.47 -12.20
CA LYS A 73 17.18 -10.77 -11.96
C LYS A 73 17.03 -11.09 -10.47
N GLU A 74 16.80 -12.36 -10.20
CA GLU A 74 16.70 -12.96 -8.86
C GLU A 74 18.01 -12.87 -8.04
N GLU A 75 18.92 -11.99 -8.43
CA GLU A 75 20.25 -11.81 -7.87
C GLU A 75 20.29 -10.50 -7.04
N ASP A 76 20.30 -10.68 -5.72
CA ASP A 76 21.22 -9.92 -4.86
C ASP A 76 21.04 -8.40 -4.66
N LYS A 77 19.86 -7.97 -4.17
CA LYS A 77 19.86 -6.93 -3.11
C LYS A 77 19.97 -7.52 -1.69
N SER A 78 20.00 -8.84 -1.58
CA SER A 78 20.42 -9.60 -0.39
C SER A 78 21.93 -9.53 -0.11
N ALA A 79 22.78 -9.32 -1.13
CA ALA A 79 24.24 -9.40 -0.98
C ALA A 79 24.99 -8.07 -0.83
N ALA A 80 24.30 -6.95 -0.57
CA ALA A 80 25.01 -5.82 0.03
C ALA A 80 25.44 -6.25 1.44
N LYS A 81 26.74 -6.19 1.76
CA LYS A 81 27.27 -6.50 3.09
C LYS A 81 26.59 -5.61 4.14
N LYS A 82 25.53 -6.12 4.78
CA LYS A 82 24.81 -5.42 5.85
C LYS A 82 25.53 -5.65 7.17
N SER A 83 25.44 -4.68 8.07
CA SER A 83 25.98 -4.84 9.42
C SER A 83 25.28 -5.98 10.15
N LYS A 84 26.00 -6.67 11.05
CA LYS A 84 25.44 -7.76 11.88
C LYS A 84 24.19 -7.33 12.63
N HIS A 85 24.10 -6.06 13.01
CA HIS A 85 22.93 -5.49 13.68
C HIS A 85 21.68 -5.46 12.78
N VAL A 86 21.83 -5.11 11.50
CA VAL A 86 20.72 -5.11 10.54
C VAL A 86 20.26 -6.54 10.25
N LEU A 87 21.20 -7.47 10.08
CA LEU A 87 20.87 -8.90 9.89
C LEU A 87 20.04 -9.45 11.06
N ARG A 88 20.43 -9.13 12.30
CA ARG A 88 19.66 -9.52 13.50
C ARG A 88 18.25 -8.92 13.51
N LYS A 89 18.09 -7.65 13.13
CA LYS A 89 16.77 -6.99 13.03
C LYS A 89 15.88 -7.64 11.97
N LEU A 90 16.43 -7.94 10.79
CA LEU A 90 15.71 -8.61 9.72
C LEU A 90 15.28 -10.02 10.15
N ALA A 91 16.19 -10.79 10.75
CA ALA A 91 15.89 -12.13 11.25
C ALA A 91 14.79 -12.12 12.32
N ALA A 92 14.73 -11.10 13.18
CA ALA A 92 13.66 -10.96 14.16
C ALA A 92 12.30 -10.67 13.50
N ARG A 93 12.27 -9.74 12.53
CA ARG A 93 11.05 -9.33 11.82
C ARG A 93 10.49 -10.44 10.92
N ASN A 94 11.37 -11.17 10.24
CA ASN A 94 10.97 -12.20 9.29
C ASN A 94 10.26 -13.39 9.96
N LYS A 95 10.37 -13.55 11.29
CA LYS A 95 9.65 -14.60 12.03
C LYS A 95 8.14 -14.37 12.07
N GLU A 96 7.71 -13.12 12.14
CA GLU A 96 6.30 -12.72 12.21
C GLU A 96 5.77 -12.25 10.86
N GLN A 97 6.56 -12.41 9.79
CA GLN A 97 6.23 -11.96 8.45
C GLN A 97 5.15 -12.86 7.84
N VAL A 98 3.90 -12.45 7.97
CA VAL A 98 2.75 -13.11 7.34
C VAL A 98 2.02 -12.11 6.46
N LEU A 99 1.94 -12.41 5.17
CA LEU A 99 1.20 -11.60 4.19
C LEU A 99 -0.01 -12.39 3.69
N ASP A 100 -1.18 -11.76 3.75
CA ASP A 100 -2.41 -12.33 3.19
C ASP A 100 -2.28 -12.59 1.67
N PRO A 101 -2.72 -13.76 1.16
CA PRO A 101 -2.63 -14.08 -0.26
C PRO A 101 -3.33 -13.07 -1.18
N HIS A 102 -4.51 -12.57 -0.82
CA HIS A 102 -5.23 -11.59 -1.63
C HIS A 102 -4.51 -10.24 -1.65
N LEU A 103 -3.86 -9.88 -0.54
CA LEU A 103 -3.03 -8.69 -0.49
C LEU A 103 -1.77 -8.84 -1.35
N LYS A 104 -1.16 -10.03 -1.39
CA LYS A 104 -0.05 -10.35 -2.30
C LYS A 104 -0.44 -10.16 -3.76
N ASP A 105 -1.63 -10.62 -4.14
CA ASP A 105 -2.14 -10.46 -5.51
C ASP A 105 -2.38 -8.99 -5.87
N GLN A 106 -2.89 -8.18 -4.94
CA GLN A 106 -3.01 -6.73 -5.12
C GLN A 106 -1.66 -6.05 -5.34
N PHE A 107 -0.62 -6.46 -4.61
CA PHE A 107 0.74 -5.97 -4.83
C PHE A 107 1.31 -6.35 -6.22
N ASN A 108 0.94 -7.52 -6.76
CA ASN A 108 1.28 -7.94 -8.12
C ASN A 108 0.61 -7.04 -9.18
N VAL A 109 -0.64 -6.65 -8.96
CA VAL A 109 -1.35 -5.69 -9.82
C VAL A 109 -0.76 -4.27 -9.66
N GLY A 110 -0.23 -3.96 -8.48
CA GLY A 110 0.30 -2.64 -8.13
C GLY A 110 -0.76 -1.66 -7.62
N ARG A 111 -1.95 -2.17 -7.28
CA ARG A 111 -3.07 -1.37 -6.77
C ARG A 111 -3.63 -2.05 -5.52
N LEU A 112 -3.71 -1.32 -4.42
CA LEU A 112 -4.26 -1.81 -3.15
C LEU A 112 -5.66 -1.25 -2.94
N TYR A 113 -6.56 -2.05 -2.39
CA TYR A 113 -7.85 -1.56 -1.93
C TYR A 113 -7.73 -0.92 -0.55
N ALA A 114 -8.30 0.27 -0.40
CA ALA A 114 -8.34 0.99 0.86
C ALA A 114 -9.70 1.62 1.09
N ARG A 115 -10.12 1.71 2.36
CA ARG A 115 -11.32 2.44 2.77
C ARG A 115 -10.93 3.85 3.21
N LEU A 116 -11.64 4.86 2.72
CA LEU A 116 -11.51 6.22 3.25
C LEU A 116 -12.17 6.33 4.62
N SER A 117 -11.37 6.60 5.66
CA SER A 117 -11.85 6.82 7.03
C SER A 117 -12.16 8.29 7.32
N SER A 118 -11.53 9.19 6.58
CA SER A 118 -11.64 10.65 6.65
C SER A 118 -12.97 11.16 6.07
N ARG A 119 -13.28 12.44 6.31
CA ARG A 119 -14.41 13.16 5.68
C ARG A 119 -13.83 14.25 4.76
N PRO A 120 -13.52 13.96 3.48
CA PRO A 120 -12.80 14.89 2.60
C PRO A 120 -13.45 16.27 2.44
N GLY A 121 -14.77 16.35 2.49
CA GLY A 121 -15.53 17.62 2.46
C GLY A 121 -15.26 18.53 3.66
N GLN A 122 -14.92 17.96 4.81
CA GLN A 122 -14.74 18.67 6.09
C GLN A 122 -13.26 18.92 6.41
N SER A 123 -12.44 17.86 6.34
CA SER A 123 -11.02 17.94 6.73
C SER A 123 -10.09 18.34 5.59
N GLY A 124 -10.60 18.36 4.36
CA GLY A 124 -9.77 18.55 3.17
C GLY A 124 -8.81 17.40 2.88
N ARG A 125 -8.95 16.25 3.56
CA ARG A 125 -8.06 15.09 3.47
C ARG A 125 -8.84 13.85 3.09
N ALA A 126 -8.27 13.06 2.19
CA ALA A 126 -8.69 11.71 1.84
C ALA A 126 -7.79 10.71 2.56
#